data_AF-A0A957HNE4-F1
#
_entry.id   AF-A0A957HNE4-F1
#
_cell.length_a   1.000
_cell.length_b   1.000
_cell.length_c   1.000
_cell.angle_alpha   90.00
_cell.angle_beta   90.00
_cell.angle_gamma   90.00
#
_symmetry.space_group_name_H-M   'P 1'
#
loop_
_entity.id
_entity.type
_entity.pdbx_description
1 polymer ?
#
loop_
_entity_poly.entity_id
_entity_poly.type
_entity_poly.pdbx_seq_one_letter_code
_entity_poly.pdbx_strand_id
1 'polypeptide(L)'
;MIADLDKTITNLIEQEVPIDNGEIDVKFDQPKSDWSSKLSKPTINFFLYDIRENHVLRQHQWERIKKNGRQDITRQKRTPFLVDCHYVLTTWANEPEDEHRLMTRCLLALFRNPVIPESYLEDSLKDQPYPIQAKLAQHDKLTNPAELWSALDNELRPSVSLMITLALDPWEEVTGPPVRSMLLRAGQSEHPQKEELIPNAQTMERVFIGGQLLSGDQPQAGYVVQIEGEGLRVQTDNVGQFKIGAIRPGAYQLITLSPTGEKQTFPINVPGEQYEFQV
;
A
#
# COMPACT_ATOMS: atom_id res chain seq x y z
N MET A 1 -16.26 -0.94 -4.92
CA MET A 1 -15.50 -0.61 -3.70
C MET A 1 -16.36 0.00 -2.61
N ILE A 2 -16.81 1.27 -2.65
CA ILE A 2 -17.64 1.82 -1.54
C ILE A 2 -18.95 1.04 -1.37
N ALA A 3 -19.67 0.76 -2.47
CA ALA A 3 -20.87 -0.08 -2.41
C ALA A 3 -20.59 -1.52 -1.92
N ASP A 4 -19.36 -2.00 -2.09
CA ASP A 4 -18.96 -3.33 -1.60
C ASP A 4 -18.51 -3.27 -0.13
N LEU A 5 -18.14 -2.09 0.37
CA LEU A 5 -17.95 -1.84 1.79
C LEU A 5 -19.28 -1.96 2.54
N ASP A 6 -20.37 -1.41 1.98
CA ASP A 6 -21.70 -1.52 2.59
C ASP A 6 -22.14 -2.99 2.68
N LYS A 7 -21.94 -3.77 1.62
CA LYS A 7 -22.17 -5.23 1.64
C LYS A 7 -21.26 -5.96 2.64
N THR A 8 -19.99 -5.59 2.71
CA THR A 8 -19.04 -6.15 3.69
C THR A 8 -19.49 -5.91 5.12
N ILE A 9 -19.96 -4.70 5.45
CA ILE A 9 -20.53 -4.37 6.76
C ILE A 9 -21.78 -5.22 7.01
N THR A 10 -22.61 -5.41 6.00
CA THR A 10 -23.82 -6.25 6.08
C THR A 10 -23.46 -7.69 6.41
N ASN A 11 -22.54 -8.29 5.65
CA ASN A 11 -22.05 -9.65 5.85
C ASN A 11 -21.46 -9.85 7.25
N LEU A 12 -20.69 -8.87 7.75
CA LEU A 12 -20.11 -8.90 9.10
C LEU A 12 -21.21 -8.93 10.16
N ILE A 13 -22.21 -8.06 10.05
CA ILE A 13 -23.29 -7.96 11.02
C ILE A 13 -24.19 -9.20 11.00
N GLU A 14 -24.55 -9.69 9.81
CA GLU A 14 -25.39 -10.89 9.66
C GLU A 14 -24.73 -12.15 10.24
N GLN A 15 -23.39 -12.26 10.16
CA GLN A 15 -22.67 -13.42 10.67
C GLN A 15 -22.34 -13.32 12.17
N GLU A 16 -22.03 -12.13 12.68
CA GLU A 16 -21.61 -11.94 14.06
C GLU A 16 -22.77 -11.71 15.04
N VAL A 17 -23.89 -11.21 14.55
CA VAL A 17 -25.05 -10.93 15.40
C VAL A 17 -26.02 -12.10 15.33
N PRO A 18 -26.23 -12.85 16.43
CA PRO A 18 -27.10 -14.03 16.43
C PRO A 18 -28.56 -13.59 16.36
N ILE A 19 -29.08 -13.48 15.14
CA ILE A 19 -30.45 -13.13 14.81
C ILE A 19 -30.95 -14.14 13.78
N ASP A 20 -32.23 -14.53 13.86
CA ASP A 20 -32.81 -15.39 12.84
C ASP A 20 -32.90 -14.62 11.50
N ASN A 21 -32.45 -15.26 10.42
CA ASN A 21 -32.39 -14.64 9.09
C ASN A 21 -33.72 -13.95 8.71
N GLY A 22 -33.67 -12.63 8.48
CA GLY A 22 -34.79 -11.82 8.00
C GLY A 22 -35.64 -11.12 9.07
N GLU A 23 -35.30 -11.25 10.36
CA GLU A 23 -35.94 -10.50 11.45
C GLU A 23 -35.48 -9.04 11.55
N ILE A 24 -34.23 -8.77 11.17
CA ILE A 24 -33.59 -7.45 11.27
C ILE A 24 -33.07 -7.04 9.91
N ASP A 25 -33.30 -5.78 9.55
CA ASP A 25 -32.79 -5.19 8.33
C ASP A 25 -31.47 -4.43 8.60
N VAL A 26 -30.50 -4.56 7.70
CA VAL A 26 -29.32 -3.67 7.64
C VAL A 26 -29.51 -2.69 6.49
N LYS A 27 -29.45 -1.39 6.77
CA LYS A 27 -29.67 -0.30 5.80
C LYS A 27 -28.51 0.70 5.82
N PHE A 28 -28.39 1.47 4.74
CA PHE A 28 -27.35 2.49 4.55
C PHE A 28 -27.95 3.85 4.14
N ASP A 29 -29.28 3.97 4.26
CA ASP A 29 -30.02 5.15 3.88
C ASP A 29 -29.76 6.32 4.85
N GLN A 30 -29.99 7.53 4.36
CA GLN A 30 -30.03 8.71 5.21
C GLN A 30 -31.24 8.62 6.16
N PRO A 31 -31.05 8.65 7.49
CA PRO A 31 -32.13 8.36 8.44
C PRO A 31 -32.99 9.60 8.74
N LYS A 32 -33.66 10.11 7.71
CA LYS A 32 -34.64 11.20 7.84
C LYS A 32 -35.92 10.72 8.52
N SER A 33 -36.71 11.65 9.06
CA SER A 33 -38.01 11.33 9.70
C SER A 33 -38.98 10.58 8.78
N ASP A 34 -39.02 10.93 7.49
CA ASP A 34 -39.85 10.28 6.48
C ASP A 34 -39.37 8.88 6.11
N TRP A 35 -38.09 8.57 6.33
CA TRP A 35 -37.53 7.23 6.18
C TRP A 35 -37.81 6.39 7.43
N SER A 36 -37.51 6.93 8.62
CA SER A 36 -37.67 6.18 9.88
C SER A 36 -39.13 5.84 10.16
N SER A 37 -40.08 6.69 9.75
CA SER A 37 -41.52 6.43 9.89
C SER A 37 -42.05 5.30 9.01
N LYS A 38 -41.30 4.87 7.99
CA LYS A 38 -41.66 3.75 7.10
C LYS A 38 -41.13 2.40 7.59
N LEU A 39 -40.28 2.40 8.63
CA LEU A 39 -39.70 1.17 9.16
C LEU A 39 -40.76 0.37 9.91
N SER A 40 -40.92 -0.89 9.53
CA SER A 40 -41.85 -1.83 10.16
C SER A 40 -41.15 -2.95 10.94
N LYS A 41 -39.85 -3.13 10.71
CA LYS A 41 -39.00 -4.13 11.36
C LYS A 41 -37.85 -3.45 12.10
N PRO A 42 -37.30 -4.08 13.16
CA PRO A 42 -36.07 -3.59 13.76
C PRO A 42 -34.97 -3.46 12.71
N THR A 43 -34.28 -2.33 12.70
CA THR A 43 -33.34 -1.97 11.63
C THR A 43 -32.05 -1.42 12.21
N ILE A 44 -30.91 -1.92 11.72
CA ILE A 44 -29.58 -1.36 11.95
C ILE A 44 -29.26 -0.48 10.74
N ASN A 45 -28.93 0.79 10.97
CA ASN A 45 -28.60 1.70 9.89
C ASN A 45 -27.18 2.24 10.01
N PHE A 46 -26.41 2.13 8.93
CA PHE A 46 -25.07 2.66 8.77
C PHE A 46 -25.08 3.77 7.72
N PHE A 47 -25.28 5.01 8.15
CA PHE A 47 -25.33 6.14 7.23
C PHE A 47 -23.93 6.70 6.96
N LEU A 48 -23.42 6.58 5.73
CA LEU A 48 -22.16 7.17 5.29
C LEU A 48 -22.32 8.69 5.11
N TYR A 49 -21.82 9.47 6.08
CA TYR A 49 -22.04 10.92 6.11
C TYR A 49 -20.83 11.72 5.61
N ASP A 50 -19.64 11.12 5.60
CA ASP A 50 -18.39 11.82 5.26
C ASP A 50 -17.35 10.84 4.73
N ILE A 51 -16.56 11.29 3.74
CA ILE A 51 -15.48 10.52 3.11
C ILE A 51 -14.30 11.46 2.95
N ARG A 52 -13.17 11.13 3.58
CA ARG A 52 -11.99 12.01 3.55
C ARG A 52 -10.72 11.23 3.34
N GLU A 53 -9.78 11.83 2.65
CA GLU A 53 -8.44 11.28 2.58
C GLU A 53 -7.78 11.26 3.96
N ASN A 54 -7.16 10.14 4.30
CA ASN A 54 -6.38 10.00 5.52
C ASN A 54 -4.98 10.58 5.33
N HIS A 55 -4.82 11.87 5.65
CA HIS A 55 -3.54 12.56 5.52
C HIS A 55 -2.45 12.06 6.47
N VAL A 56 -2.80 11.39 7.57
CA VAL A 56 -1.83 10.85 8.54
C VAL A 56 -1.13 9.61 7.95
N LEU A 57 -1.89 8.75 7.28
CA LEU A 57 -1.36 7.54 6.65
C LEU A 57 -0.91 7.77 5.20
N ARG A 58 -1.03 9.01 4.70
CA ARG A 58 -0.67 9.39 3.34
C ARG A 58 0.80 9.18 3.09
N GLN A 59 1.10 8.37 2.08
CA GLN A 59 2.43 8.21 1.52
C GLN A 59 2.39 8.64 0.05
N HIS A 60 3.39 9.40 -0.39
CA HIS A 60 3.55 9.80 -1.80
C HIS A 60 4.86 9.24 -2.33
N GLN A 61 4.94 7.92 -2.40
CA GLN A 61 6.16 7.25 -2.84
C GLN A 61 5.89 6.35 -4.04
N TRP A 62 6.95 6.12 -4.81
CA TRP A 62 6.99 5.05 -5.79
C TRP A 62 7.46 3.78 -5.11
N GLU A 63 6.65 2.75 -5.20
CA GLU A 63 6.95 1.43 -4.65
C GLU A 63 7.27 0.47 -5.78
N ARG A 64 8.27 -0.38 -5.56
CA ARG A 64 8.59 -1.46 -6.50
C ARG A 64 7.64 -2.63 -6.22
N ILE A 65 6.85 -3.00 -7.22
CA ILE A 65 5.99 -4.18 -7.13
C ILE A 65 6.87 -5.42 -7.28
N LYS A 66 6.91 -6.25 -6.24
CA LYS A 66 7.60 -7.55 -6.29
C LYS A 66 6.65 -8.58 -6.89
N LYS A 67 6.96 -9.08 -8.09
CA LYS A 67 6.40 -10.34 -8.61
C LYS A 67 7.52 -11.37 -8.73
N ASN A 68 7.21 -12.62 -8.41
CA ASN A 68 8.11 -13.75 -8.65
C ASN A 68 8.31 -13.91 -10.16
N GLY A 69 9.54 -13.72 -10.64
CA GLY A 69 9.89 -13.80 -12.05
C GLY A 69 11.17 -13.04 -12.40
N ARG A 70 11.71 -13.32 -13.59
CA ARG A 70 12.97 -12.77 -14.13
C ARG A 70 13.03 -11.25 -13.99
N GLN A 71 14.15 -10.71 -13.51
CA GLN A 71 14.35 -9.29 -13.19
C GLN A 71 14.45 -8.34 -14.38
N ASP A 72 14.21 -8.81 -15.62
CA ASP A 72 14.35 -8.02 -16.84
C ASP A 72 13.37 -6.85 -16.92
N ILE A 73 12.26 -6.91 -16.18
CA ILE A 73 11.26 -5.83 -16.12
C ILE A 73 11.09 -5.38 -14.68
N THR A 74 11.47 -4.14 -14.40
CA THR A 74 11.11 -3.45 -13.17
C THR A 74 9.71 -2.88 -13.29
N ARG A 75 8.92 -3.02 -12.23
CA ARG A 75 7.58 -2.46 -12.11
C ARG A 75 7.54 -1.54 -10.91
N GLN A 76 7.06 -0.33 -11.12
CA GLN A 76 6.86 0.63 -10.07
C GLN A 76 5.44 1.14 -10.12
N LYS A 77 4.86 1.39 -8.94
CA LYS A 77 3.54 1.99 -8.81
C LYS A 77 3.56 2.98 -7.68
N ARG A 78 2.78 4.05 -7.81
CA ARG A 78 2.62 5.01 -6.71
C ARG A 78 1.75 4.40 -5.63
N THR A 79 2.01 4.77 -4.39
CA THR A 79 1.17 4.38 -3.25
C THR A 79 -0.29 4.77 -3.48
N PRO A 80 -1.25 3.90 -3.10
CA PRO A 80 -2.66 4.20 -3.19
C PRO A 80 -3.06 5.31 -2.21
N PHE A 81 -4.20 5.95 -2.47
CA PHE A 81 -4.79 6.89 -1.54
C PHE A 81 -5.53 6.14 -0.44
N LEU A 82 -5.25 6.47 0.81
CA LEU A 82 -6.00 5.95 1.94
C LEU A 82 -7.16 6.90 2.25
N VAL A 83 -8.37 6.37 2.33
CA VAL A 83 -9.60 7.12 2.51
C VAL A 83 -10.35 6.59 3.72
N ASP A 84 -10.68 7.47 4.64
CA ASP A 84 -11.55 7.20 5.79
C ASP A 84 -13.02 7.38 5.37
N CYS A 85 -13.79 6.31 5.41
CA CYS A 85 -15.24 6.31 5.26
C CYS A 85 -15.90 6.41 6.63
N HIS A 86 -16.64 7.50 6.87
CA HIS A 86 -17.28 7.80 8.15
C HIS A 86 -18.76 7.48 8.11
N TYR A 87 -19.15 6.46 8.87
CA TYR A 87 -20.53 6.04 9.07
C TYR A 87 -21.04 6.50 10.44
N VAL A 88 -22.35 6.78 10.50
CA VAL A 88 -23.09 6.85 11.75
C VAL A 88 -23.94 5.59 11.88
N LEU A 89 -23.65 4.80 12.91
CA LEU A 89 -24.43 3.64 13.32
C LEU A 89 -25.61 4.10 14.19
N THR A 90 -26.82 3.70 13.80
CA THR A 90 -28.06 3.89 14.55
C THR A 90 -28.89 2.60 14.53
N THR A 91 -29.77 2.45 15.52
CA THR A 91 -30.68 1.31 15.63
C THR A 91 -32.10 1.79 15.84
N TRP A 92 -33.05 1.12 15.19
CA TRP A 92 -34.46 1.52 15.14
C TRP A 92 -35.33 0.34 15.52
N ALA A 93 -36.24 0.53 16.46
CA ALA A 93 -37.23 -0.46 16.87
C ALA A 93 -38.47 0.26 17.45
N ASN A 94 -39.50 -0.50 17.82
CA ASN A 94 -40.72 0.07 18.41
C ASN A 94 -40.50 0.51 19.87
N GLU A 95 -39.67 -0.22 20.62
CA GLU A 95 -39.38 0.05 22.02
C GLU A 95 -37.91 0.46 22.22
N PRO A 96 -37.62 1.47 23.07
CA PRO A 96 -36.24 1.88 23.35
C PRO A 96 -35.35 0.76 23.90
N GLU A 97 -35.94 -0.19 24.65
CA GLU A 97 -35.19 -1.33 25.17
C GLU A 97 -34.64 -2.22 24.03
N ASP A 98 -35.46 -2.46 23.00
CA ASP A 98 -35.04 -3.25 21.83
C ASP A 98 -33.99 -2.51 21.00
N GLU A 99 -34.08 -1.19 20.88
CA GLU A 99 -33.04 -0.37 20.25
C GLU A 99 -31.71 -0.53 20.99
N HIS A 100 -31.72 -0.42 22.32
CA HIS A 100 -30.50 -0.57 23.12
C HIS A 100 -29.92 -1.98 23.05
N ARG A 101 -30.77 -3.02 23.05
CA ARG A 101 -30.35 -4.43 22.88
C ARG A 101 -29.70 -4.64 21.52
N LEU A 102 -30.32 -4.11 20.45
CA LEU A 102 -29.80 -4.20 19.10
C LEU A 102 -28.45 -3.46 18.97
N MET A 103 -28.37 -2.23 19.49
CA MET A 103 -27.14 -1.44 19.51
C MET A 103 -26.02 -2.20 20.23
N THR A 104 -26.31 -2.76 21.42
CA THR A 104 -25.33 -3.53 22.20
C THR A 104 -24.76 -4.69 21.39
N ARG A 105 -25.62 -5.43 20.67
CA ARG A 105 -25.17 -6.54 19.83
C ARG A 105 -24.28 -6.08 18.66
N CYS A 106 -24.67 -5.01 17.97
CA CYS A 106 -23.87 -4.43 16.89
C CYS A 106 -22.49 -3.96 17.40
N LEU A 107 -22.46 -3.28 18.54
CA LEU A 107 -21.21 -2.83 19.15
C LEU A 107 -20.30 -4.01 19.48
N LEU A 108 -20.83 -5.08 20.07
CA LEU A 108 -20.03 -6.27 20.38
C LEU A 108 -19.47 -6.93 19.11
N ALA A 109 -20.26 -7.03 18.03
CA ALA A 109 -19.80 -7.58 16.74
C ALA A 109 -18.66 -6.74 16.14
N LEU A 110 -18.82 -5.41 16.11
CA LEU A 110 -17.81 -4.50 15.56
C LEU A 110 -16.55 -4.44 16.43
N PHE A 111 -16.68 -4.46 17.77
CA PHE A 111 -15.52 -4.48 18.68
C PHE A 111 -14.70 -5.77 18.60
N ARG A 112 -15.31 -6.90 18.23
CA ARG A 112 -14.57 -8.15 17.97
C ARG A 112 -13.77 -8.11 16.68
N ASN A 113 -14.13 -7.23 15.75
CA ASN A 113 -13.55 -7.14 14.41
C ASN A 113 -12.94 -5.76 14.13
N PRO A 114 -11.92 -5.32 14.90
CA PRO A 114 -11.24 -4.02 14.67
C PRO A 114 -10.44 -3.99 13.36
N VAL A 115 -10.09 -5.17 12.85
CA VAL A 115 -9.62 -5.39 11.47
C VAL A 115 -10.61 -6.34 10.86
N ILE A 116 -11.23 -5.96 9.73
CA ILE A 116 -12.29 -6.75 9.11
C ILE A 116 -11.66 -8.02 8.49
N PRO A 117 -12.06 -9.23 8.94
CA PRO A 117 -11.53 -10.47 8.36
C PRO A 117 -11.93 -10.66 6.90
N GLU A 118 -11.04 -11.31 6.12
CA GLU A 118 -11.23 -11.58 4.69
C GLU A 118 -12.52 -12.37 4.38
N SER A 119 -12.99 -13.18 5.35
CA SER A 119 -14.23 -13.97 5.23
C SER A 119 -15.49 -13.12 5.06
N TYR A 120 -15.48 -11.86 5.51
CA TYR A 120 -16.62 -10.95 5.34
C TYR A 120 -16.44 -10.00 4.14
N LEU A 121 -15.23 -9.93 3.57
CA LEU A 121 -14.91 -8.99 2.49
C LEU A 121 -15.53 -9.42 1.17
N GLU A 122 -16.16 -8.46 0.51
CA GLU A 122 -16.54 -8.58 -0.90
C GLU A 122 -15.31 -8.60 -1.83
N ASP A 123 -15.48 -9.13 -3.03
CA ASP A 123 -14.36 -9.41 -3.95
C ASP A 123 -13.47 -8.18 -4.24
N SER A 124 -14.05 -6.99 -4.41
CA SER A 124 -13.27 -5.77 -4.69
C SER A 124 -12.43 -5.27 -3.50
N LEU A 125 -12.64 -5.83 -2.31
CA LEU A 125 -11.94 -5.47 -1.07
C LEU A 125 -10.94 -6.54 -0.61
N LYS A 126 -10.91 -7.71 -1.24
CA LYS A 126 -9.96 -8.79 -0.89
C LYS A 126 -8.52 -8.43 -1.27
N ASP A 127 -8.34 -7.75 -2.40
CA ASP A 127 -7.01 -7.36 -2.93
C ASP A 127 -6.49 -6.04 -2.34
N GLN A 128 -6.88 -5.68 -1.12
CA GLN A 128 -6.38 -4.48 -0.47
C GLN A 128 -4.90 -4.66 -0.08
N PRO A 129 -4.03 -3.66 -0.35
CA PRO A 129 -2.61 -3.73 0.01
C PRO A 129 -2.37 -3.66 1.52
N TYR A 130 -3.38 -3.24 2.28
CA TYR A 130 -3.33 -3.12 3.74
C TYR A 130 -4.60 -3.72 4.35
N PRO A 131 -4.52 -4.26 5.59
CA PRO A 131 -5.71 -4.73 6.31
C PRO A 131 -6.74 -3.60 6.50
N ILE A 132 -8.01 -3.88 6.24
CA ILE A 132 -9.10 -2.91 6.40
C ILE A 132 -9.40 -2.73 7.88
N GLN A 133 -9.08 -1.55 8.42
CA GLN A 133 -9.26 -1.23 9.83
C GLN A 133 -10.62 -0.54 10.06
N ALA A 134 -11.33 -0.98 11.10
CA ALA A 134 -12.56 -0.38 11.59
C ALA A 134 -12.31 0.24 12.98
N LYS A 135 -12.65 1.53 13.13
CA LYS A 135 -12.56 2.26 14.39
C LYS A 135 -13.95 2.71 14.83
N LEU A 136 -14.38 2.21 15.98
CA LEU A 136 -15.72 2.42 16.53
C LEU A 136 -15.69 3.38 17.73
N ALA A 137 -16.75 4.18 17.88
CA ALA A 137 -16.99 5.06 19.02
C ALA A 137 -15.86 6.08 19.30
N GLN A 138 -15.17 6.53 18.25
CA GLN A 138 -14.18 7.60 18.36
C GLN A 138 -14.89 8.96 18.36
N HIS A 139 -14.82 9.63 19.51
CA HIS A 139 -15.55 10.87 19.78
C HIS A 139 -14.96 12.09 19.04
N ASP A 140 -13.73 11.98 18.53
CA ASP A 140 -13.03 13.09 17.87
C ASP A 140 -13.65 13.53 16.54
N LYS A 141 -14.46 12.67 15.90
CA LYS A 141 -14.96 12.87 14.52
C LYS A 141 -16.47 13.15 14.42
N LEU A 142 -17.23 12.96 15.51
CA LEU A 142 -18.67 13.22 15.55
C LEU A 142 -18.91 14.42 16.49
N THR A 143 -18.39 15.57 16.07
CA THR A 143 -18.15 16.74 16.93
C THR A 143 -19.44 17.35 17.50
N ASN A 144 -20.59 17.15 16.84
CA ASN A 144 -21.88 17.56 17.38
C ASN A 144 -23.02 16.64 16.86
N PRO A 145 -23.44 15.62 17.63
CA PRO A 145 -24.56 14.77 17.26
C PRO A 145 -25.87 15.55 17.06
N ALA A 146 -26.12 16.60 17.84
CA ALA A 146 -27.36 17.37 17.76
C ALA A 146 -27.51 18.11 16.43
N GLU A 147 -26.42 18.66 15.89
CA GLU A 147 -26.42 19.29 14.55
C GLU A 147 -26.73 18.27 13.45
N LEU A 148 -26.14 17.06 13.53
CA LEU A 148 -26.42 15.99 12.58
C LEU A 148 -27.91 15.64 12.59
N TRP A 149 -28.49 15.40 13.77
CA TRP A 149 -29.90 15.04 13.89
C TRP A 149 -30.84 16.18 13.47
N SER A 150 -30.49 17.44 13.78
CA SER A 150 -31.22 18.61 13.28
C SER A 150 -31.18 18.71 11.75
N ALA A 151 -30.06 18.39 11.11
CA ALA A 151 -29.95 18.40 9.65
C ALA A 151 -30.72 17.25 8.98
N LEU A 152 -30.98 16.17 9.72
CA LEU A 152 -31.78 15.02 9.28
C LEU A 152 -33.28 15.24 9.46
N ASP A 153 -33.70 16.35 10.05
CA ASP A 153 -35.09 16.62 10.44
C ASP A 153 -35.70 15.45 11.23
N ASN A 154 -34.92 14.94 12.19
CA ASN A 154 -35.27 13.77 13.00
C ASN A 154 -34.89 13.98 14.47
N GLU A 155 -35.52 13.20 15.35
CA GLU A 155 -35.27 13.29 16.78
C GLU A 155 -33.87 12.77 17.14
N LEU A 156 -33.26 13.40 18.15
CA LEU A 156 -31.96 12.97 18.68
C LEU A 156 -32.07 11.53 19.19
N ARG A 157 -31.26 10.64 18.62
CA ARG A 157 -31.18 9.23 19.04
C ARG A 157 -29.73 8.84 19.36
N PRO A 158 -29.54 7.77 20.16
CA PRO A 158 -28.23 7.19 20.37
C PRO A 158 -27.58 6.83 19.02
N SER A 159 -26.39 7.38 18.78
CA SER A 159 -25.64 7.15 17.56
C SER A 159 -24.16 6.93 17.87
N VAL A 160 -23.51 6.09 17.06
CA VAL A 160 -22.12 5.72 17.26
C VAL A 160 -21.33 5.96 15.97
N SER A 161 -20.18 6.62 16.08
CA SER A 161 -19.27 6.81 14.96
C SER A 161 -18.58 5.50 14.60
N LEU A 162 -18.56 5.17 13.31
CA LEU A 162 -17.76 4.09 12.74
C LEU A 162 -16.92 4.67 11.61
N MET A 163 -15.62 4.46 11.67
CA MET A 163 -14.69 4.84 10.60
C MET A 163 -14.04 3.58 10.03
N ILE A 164 -14.04 3.44 8.72
CA ILE A 164 -13.34 2.37 8.02
C ILE A 164 -12.38 2.97 7.00
N THR A 165 -11.11 2.56 7.05
CA THR A 165 -10.09 3.05 6.11
C THR A 165 -9.91 2.09 4.93
N LEU A 166 -10.02 2.59 3.70
CA LEU A 166 -9.83 1.86 2.45
C LEU A 166 -8.66 2.43 1.64
N ALA A 167 -7.97 1.58 0.90
CA ALA A 167 -7.01 1.99 -0.14
C ALA A 167 -7.72 2.07 -1.50
N LEU A 168 -7.72 3.27 -2.08
CA LEU A 168 -8.17 3.55 -3.44
C LEU A 168 -6.95 3.79 -4.33
N ASP A 169 -6.78 2.96 -5.35
CA ASP A 169 -5.62 2.98 -6.22
C ASP A 169 -5.99 3.46 -7.63
N PRO A 170 -5.74 4.75 -7.96
CA PRO A 170 -6.00 5.28 -9.29
C PRO A 170 -4.80 5.13 -10.25
N TRP A 171 -3.70 4.53 -9.80
CA TRP A 171 -2.45 4.53 -10.54
C TRP A 171 -2.32 3.32 -11.47
N GLU A 172 -1.62 3.51 -12.58
CA GLU A 172 -1.18 2.42 -13.44
C GLU A 172 0.23 1.98 -13.05
N GLU A 173 0.55 0.71 -13.31
CA GLU A 173 1.92 0.21 -13.16
C GLU A 173 2.80 0.82 -14.25
N VAL A 174 3.93 1.41 -13.85
CA VAL A 174 4.98 1.80 -14.79
C VAL A 174 5.98 0.67 -14.89
N THR A 175 6.25 0.21 -16.11
CA THR A 175 7.19 -0.87 -16.39
C THR A 175 8.36 -0.39 -17.23
N GLY A 176 9.57 -0.83 -16.89
CA GLY A 176 10.76 -0.53 -17.68
C GLY A 176 11.93 -1.46 -17.36
N PRO A 177 12.96 -1.50 -18.23
CA PRO A 177 14.15 -2.29 -17.95
C PRO A 177 14.87 -1.75 -16.70
N PRO A 178 15.48 -2.61 -15.89
CA PRO A 178 16.31 -2.17 -14.77
C PRO A 178 17.49 -1.33 -15.26
N VAL A 179 17.80 -0.25 -14.54
CA VAL A 179 19.04 0.51 -14.77
C VAL A 179 20.23 -0.32 -14.28
N ARG A 180 21.05 -0.79 -15.21
CA ARG A 180 22.24 -1.62 -14.92
C ARG A 180 23.52 -0.81 -14.77
N SER A 181 23.60 0.33 -15.45
CA SER A 181 24.76 1.22 -15.38
C SER A 181 24.38 2.70 -15.43
N MET A 182 25.14 3.52 -14.73
CA MET A 182 25.09 4.97 -14.81
C MET A 182 26.47 5.49 -15.23
N LEU A 183 26.53 6.25 -16.32
CA LEU A 183 27.72 6.96 -16.78
C LEU A 183 27.69 8.40 -16.28
N LEU A 184 28.64 8.76 -15.42
CA LEU A 184 28.91 10.13 -15.02
C LEU A 184 30.06 10.67 -15.89
N ARG A 185 29.78 11.73 -16.65
CA ARG A 185 30.79 12.48 -17.41
C ARG A 185 30.95 13.86 -16.81
N ALA A 186 32.20 14.24 -16.50
CA ALA A 186 32.55 15.57 -16.01
C ALA A 186 33.60 16.20 -16.92
N GLY A 187 33.47 17.50 -17.19
CA GLY A 187 34.39 18.24 -18.06
C GLY A 187 34.15 19.75 -17.98
N GLN A 188 34.89 20.51 -18.77
CA GLN A 188 34.68 21.96 -18.88
C GLN A 188 33.45 22.28 -19.74
N SER A 189 32.78 23.38 -19.40
CA SER A 189 31.59 23.88 -20.09
C SER A 189 31.67 25.41 -20.21
N GLU A 190 31.38 25.93 -21.41
CA GLU A 190 31.14 27.37 -21.62
C GLU A 190 29.71 27.78 -21.22
N HIS A 191 28.79 26.81 -21.17
CA HIS A 191 27.38 27.00 -20.86
C HIS A 191 26.86 25.97 -19.84
N PRO A 192 27.29 26.00 -18.56
CA PRO A 192 26.96 24.97 -17.58
C PRO A 192 25.46 24.74 -17.37
N GLN A 193 24.64 25.79 -17.54
CA GLN A 193 23.18 25.73 -17.40
C GLN A 193 22.49 24.87 -18.47
N LYS A 194 23.16 24.62 -19.60
CA LYS A 194 22.67 23.74 -20.67
C LYS A 194 23.14 22.29 -20.52
N GLU A 195 23.94 21.99 -19.51
CA GLU A 195 24.56 20.67 -19.30
C GLU A 195 25.41 20.20 -20.51
N GLU A 196 25.97 21.15 -21.27
CA GLU A 196 26.78 20.90 -22.45
C GLU A 196 28.27 21.00 -22.12
N LEU A 197 29.06 19.99 -22.48
CA LEU A 197 30.51 20.03 -22.34
C LEU A 197 31.17 20.58 -23.61
N ILE A 198 32.33 21.23 -23.47
CA ILE A 198 33.12 21.68 -24.62
C ILE A 198 33.47 20.46 -25.49
N PRO A 199 33.11 20.46 -26.78
CA PRO A 199 33.44 19.37 -27.68
C PRO A 199 34.96 19.10 -27.70
N ASN A 200 35.35 17.83 -27.63
CA ASN A 200 36.74 17.37 -27.65
C ASN A 200 37.62 17.85 -26.47
N ALA A 201 37.07 18.50 -25.45
CA ALA A 201 37.80 18.75 -24.22
C ALA A 201 38.07 17.43 -23.47
N GLN A 202 39.11 17.42 -22.63
CA GLN A 202 39.35 16.29 -21.74
C GLN A 202 38.15 16.14 -20.79
N THR A 203 37.59 14.93 -20.75
CA THR A 203 36.50 14.58 -19.84
C THR A 203 36.93 13.45 -18.92
N MET A 204 36.39 13.46 -17.71
CA MET A 204 36.46 12.35 -16.79
C MET A 204 35.17 11.54 -16.93
N GLU A 205 35.31 10.26 -17.24
CA GLU A 205 34.20 9.31 -17.26
C GLU A 205 34.31 8.33 -16.10
N ARG A 206 33.18 8.13 -15.43
CA ARG A 206 33.03 7.22 -14.30
C ARG A 206 31.72 6.46 -14.44
N VAL A 207 31.81 5.15 -14.46
CA VAL A 207 30.67 4.24 -14.56
C VAL A 207 30.39 3.65 -13.19
N PHE A 208 29.11 3.57 -12.87
CA PHE A 208 28.57 2.85 -11.72
C PHE A 208 27.76 1.69 -12.28
N ILE A 209 28.01 0.48 -11.81
CA ILE A 209 27.32 -0.73 -12.24
C ILE A 209 26.53 -1.31 -11.08
N GLY A 210 25.32 -1.77 -11.37
CA GLY A 210 24.44 -2.47 -10.44
C GLY A 210 24.17 -3.87 -10.97
N GLY A 211 24.43 -4.87 -10.13
CA GLY A 211 24.32 -6.27 -10.51
C GLY A 211 23.71 -7.14 -9.42
N GLN A 212 23.56 -8.42 -9.72
CA GLN A 212 23.03 -9.40 -8.78
C GLN A 212 23.81 -10.71 -8.85
N LEU A 213 24.01 -11.34 -7.69
CA LEU A 213 24.54 -12.69 -7.57
C LEU A 213 23.43 -13.68 -7.26
N LEU A 214 23.42 -14.79 -8.00
CA LEU A 214 22.43 -15.86 -7.90
C LEU A 214 23.17 -17.20 -7.82
N SER A 215 22.58 -18.17 -7.11
CA SER A 215 22.95 -19.58 -7.23
C SER A 215 21.70 -20.33 -7.68
N GLY A 216 21.64 -20.65 -8.97
CA GLY A 216 20.37 -20.99 -9.63
C GLY A 216 19.42 -19.79 -9.62
N ASP A 217 18.26 -19.95 -8.98
CA ASP A 217 17.26 -18.88 -8.79
C ASP A 217 17.35 -18.19 -7.41
N GLN A 218 18.28 -18.62 -6.54
CA GLN A 218 18.38 -18.07 -5.19
C GLN A 218 19.37 -16.91 -5.09
N PRO A 219 18.94 -15.72 -4.63
CA PRO A 219 19.84 -14.58 -4.43
C PRO A 219 20.86 -14.82 -3.32
N GLN A 220 22.10 -14.41 -3.57
CA GLN A 220 23.24 -14.70 -2.69
C GLN A 220 23.70 -13.45 -1.93
N ALA A 221 23.32 -13.39 -0.65
CA ALA A 221 23.66 -12.30 0.25
C ALA A 221 25.06 -12.47 0.88
N GLY A 222 25.69 -11.35 1.24
CA GLY A 222 26.93 -11.34 2.01
C GLY A 222 28.22 -11.65 1.23
N TYR A 223 28.14 -11.86 -0.08
CA TYR A 223 29.31 -12.05 -0.96
C TYR A 223 30.07 -10.75 -1.13
N VAL A 224 31.40 -10.81 -1.17
CA VAL A 224 32.23 -9.65 -1.55
C VAL A 224 32.40 -9.65 -3.06
N VAL A 225 32.06 -8.53 -3.69
CA VAL A 225 32.24 -8.26 -5.13
C VAL A 225 33.33 -7.22 -5.29
N GLN A 226 34.32 -7.50 -6.14
CA GLN A 226 35.43 -6.59 -6.39
C GLN A 226 35.80 -6.54 -7.87
N ILE A 227 36.38 -5.42 -8.31
CA ILE A 227 36.95 -5.27 -9.64
C ILE A 227 38.47 -5.40 -9.54
N GLU A 228 39.04 -6.34 -10.28
CA GLU A 228 40.48 -6.56 -10.30
C GLU A 228 41.22 -5.29 -10.79
N GLY A 229 42.27 -4.90 -10.05
CA GLY A 229 43.10 -3.74 -10.38
C GLY A 229 42.57 -2.36 -9.94
N GLU A 230 41.29 -2.24 -9.60
CA GLU A 230 40.68 -0.95 -9.19
C GLU A 230 40.65 -0.75 -7.66
N GLY A 231 40.88 -1.82 -6.88
CA GLY A 231 40.82 -1.76 -5.40
C GLY A 231 39.42 -1.52 -4.83
N LEU A 232 38.40 -1.53 -5.69
CA LEU A 232 36.99 -1.34 -5.33
C LEU A 232 36.40 -2.67 -4.89
N ARG A 233 35.76 -2.67 -3.72
CA ARG A 233 35.05 -3.84 -3.16
C ARG A 233 33.74 -3.41 -2.50
N VAL A 234 32.70 -4.21 -2.67
CA VAL A 234 31.38 -4.03 -2.06
C VAL A 234 30.83 -5.38 -1.61
N GLN A 235 29.78 -5.37 -0.79
CA GLN A 235 29.12 -6.59 -0.34
C GLN A 235 27.71 -6.66 -0.94
N THR A 236 27.24 -7.86 -1.28
CA THR A 236 25.85 -8.07 -1.70
C THR A 236 24.88 -7.88 -0.54
N ASP A 237 23.74 -7.27 -0.81
CA ASP A 237 22.66 -7.09 0.16
C ASP A 237 21.85 -8.39 0.39
N ASN A 238 20.78 -8.30 1.18
CA ASN A 238 19.92 -9.44 1.53
C ASN A 238 19.19 -10.06 0.33
N VAL A 239 19.17 -9.39 -0.82
CA VAL A 239 18.59 -9.91 -2.07
C VAL A 239 19.67 -10.14 -3.14
N GLY A 240 20.93 -10.24 -2.73
CA GLY A 240 22.05 -10.58 -3.59
C GLY A 240 22.46 -9.46 -4.56
N GLN A 241 21.96 -8.24 -4.38
CA GLN A 241 22.29 -7.10 -5.24
C GLN A 241 23.55 -6.40 -4.76
N PHE A 242 24.33 -5.87 -5.69
CA PHE A 242 25.49 -5.03 -5.40
C PHE A 242 25.51 -3.79 -6.30
N LYS A 243 26.16 -2.73 -5.81
CA LYS A 243 26.46 -1.53 -6.59
C LYS A 243 27.92 -1.15 -6.38
N ILE A 244 28.70 -1.17 -7.44
CA ILE A 244 30.12 -0.78 -7.44
C ILE A 244 30.31 0.30 -8.50
N GLY A 245 31.15 1.30 -8.24
CA GLY A 245 31.25 2.41 -9.18
C GLY A 245 32.46 3.28 -9.00
N ALA A 246 32.43 4.41 -9.72
CA ALA A 246 33.61 5.19 -10.04
C ALA A 246 34.67 4.42 -10.87
N ILE A 247 34.22 3.46 -11.70
CA ILE A 247 35.07 2.65 -12.57
C ILE A 247 35.27 3.38 -13.90
N ARG A 248 36.44 3.28 -14.53
CA ARG A 248 36.62 3.81 -15.89
C ARG A 248 35.96 2.89 -16.91
N PRO A 249 35.54 3.40 -18.08
CA PRO A 249 35.08 2.52 -19.14
C PRO A 249 36.20 1.57 -19.60
N GLY A 250 35.89 0.29 -19.79
CA GLY A 250 36.88 -0.72 -20.19
C GLY A 250 36.47 -2.16 -19.92
N ALA A 251 37.35 -3.09 -20.27
CA ALA A 251 37.21 -4.51 -19.96
C ALA A 251 37.90 -4.83 -18.63
N TYR A 252 37.22 -5.57 -17.76
CA TYR A 252 37.67 -5.88 -16.40
C TYR A 252 37.36 -7.34 -16.03
N GLN A 253 37.99 -7.81 -14.96
CA GLN A 253 37.60 -9.03 -14.27
C GLN A 253 36.87 -8.68 -12.97
N LEU A 254 35.63 -9.15 -12.85
CA LEU A 254 34.85 -9.07 -11.61
C LEU A 254 35.09 -10.35 -10.81
N ILE A 255 35.50 -10.19 -9.55
CA ILE A 255 35.77 -11.30 -8.64
C ILE A 255 34.68 -11.31 -7.58
N THR A 256 34.09 -12.48 -7.36
CA THR A 256 33.19 -12.74 -6.24
C THR A 256 33.89 -13.61 -5.21
N LEU A 257 33.66 -13.32 -3.93
CA LEU A 257 34.17 -14.09 -2.80
C LEU A 257 32.98 -14.45 -1.90
N SER A 258 32.75 -15.74 -1.68
CA SER A 258 31.72 -16.22 -0.77
C SER A 258 32.09 -15.90 0.69
N PRO A 259 31.10 -15.90 1.62
CA PRO A 259 31.39 -15.82 3.05
C PRO A 259 32.30 -16.93 3.58
N THR A 260 32.35 -18.08 2.89
CA THR A 260 33.20 -19.24 3.20
C THR A 260 34.59 -19.14 2.56
N GLY A 261 34.85 -18.11 1.73
CA GLY A 261 36.14 -17.84 1.11
C GLY A 261 36.33 -18.42 -0.30
N GLU A 262 35.29 -18.97 -0.91
CA GLU A 262 35.33 -19.45 -2.30
C GLU A 262 35.39 -18.28 -3.27
N LYS A 263 36.32 -18.36 -4.24
CA LYS A 263 36.57 -17.29 -5.22
C LYS A 263 36.09 -17.72 -6.60
N GLN A 264 35.34 -16.85 -7.27
CA GLN A 264 35.03 -16.98 -8.69
C GLN A 264 35.36 -15.68 -9.43
N THR A 265 35.50 -15.74 -10.76
CA THR A 265 35.94 -14.61 -11.58
C THR A 265 35.18 -14.59 -12.91
N PHE A 266 34.69 -13.41 -13.28
CA PHE A 266 33.85 -13.18 -14.44
C PHE A 266 34.41 -12.04 -15.30
N PRO A 267 34.59 -12.24 -16.62
CA PRO A 267 34.94 -11.15 -17.52
C PRO A 267 33.74 -10.23 -17.69
N ILE A 268 33.97 -8.92 -17.56
CA ILE A 268 32.93 -7.89 -17.72
C ILE A 268 33.43 -6.74 -18.59
N ASN A 269 32.49 -6.11 -19.29
CA ASN A 269 32.69 -4.79 -19.88
C ASN A 269 31.98 -3.75 -19.01
N VAL A 270 32.60 -2.58 -18.84
CA VAL A 270 32.05 -1.46 -18.10
C VAL A 270 31.99 -0.25 -19.05
N PRO A 271 30.82 0.27 -19.42
CA PRO A 271 29.51 -0.34 -19.23
C PRO A 271 29.33 -1.60 -20.11
N GLY A 272 28.48 -2.53 -19.67
CA GLY A 272 28.09 -3.76 -20.36
C GLY A 272 26.58 -3.99 -20.24
N GLU A 273 26.06 -4.95 -21.00
CA GLU A 273 24.61 -5.18 -21.15
C GLU A 273 23.96 -5.81 -19.90
N GLN A 274 24.69 -6.66 -19.17
CA GLN A 274 24.18 -7.39 -18.01
C GLN A 274 25.25 -7.54 -16.93
N TYR A 275 24.80 -7.54 -15.67
CA TYR A 275 25.64 -7.77 -14.48
C TYR A 275 24.97 -8.76 -13.52
N GLU A 276 24.40 -9.83 -14.07
CA GLU A 276 23.91 -10.97 -13.30
C GLU A 276 24.93 -12.10 -13.39
N PHE A 277 25.35 -12.63 -12.25
CA PHE A 277 26.40 -13.65 -12.18
C PHE A 277 25.90 -14.86 -11.38
N GLN A 278 26.22 -16.04 -11.87
CA GLN A 278 25.91 -17.31 -11.24
C GLN A 278 27.10 -17.77 -10.40
N VAL A 279 26.88 -17.95 -9.09
CA VAL A 279 27.89 -18.35 -8.11
C VAL A 279 27.61 -19.68 -7.44
#